data_AF-A0A537JF34-F1
#
_entry.id   AF-A0A537JF34-F1
#
_cell.length_a   1.000
_cell.length_b   1.000
_cell.length_c   1.000
_cell.angle_alpha   90.00
_cell.angle_beta   90.00
_cell.angle_gamma   90.00
#
_symmetry.space_group_name_H-M   'P 1'
#
loop_
_entity.id
_entity.type
_entity.pdbx_description
1 polymer ?
#
loop_
_entity_poly.entity_id
_entity_poly.type
_entity_poly.pdbx_seq_one_letter_code
_entity_poly.pdbx_strand_id
1 'polypeptide(L)'
;MRPDADFAGLVHMGEDGNEIWVEAGLSEPEKRFTIVHELVHARRQRAEEELRDERLEEAIVELETVARVGERTLRRMPSGVALTLLHDYVTGGCRFDPDTRMGLRAIYRRIWTLLGANRGRQAAARVARLRGSRVTPPGSRRRGAGRGRGT
;
A
#
# COMPACT_ATOMS: atom_id res chain seq x y z
N MET A 1 -22.19 -17.81 -25.99
CA MET A 1 -22.15 -16.47 -25.40
C MET A 1 -21.81 -16.65 -23.94
N ARG A 2 -20.54 -16.52 -23.57
CA ARG A 2 -20.07 -16.63 -22.18
C ARG A 2 -20.07 -15.20 -21.61
N PRO A 3 -20.66 -14.94 -20.44
CA PRO A 3 -20.49 -13.63 -19.82
C PRO A 3 -19.05 -13.50 -19.35
N ASP A 4 -18.48 -12.34 -19.65
CA ASP A 4 -17.15 -11.89 -19.27
C ASP A 4 -16.94 -12.07 -17.77
N ALA A 5 -15.99 -12.94 -17.42
CA ALA A 5 -15.40 -12.96 -16.09
C ALA A 5 -14.36 -11.83 -16.05
N ASP A 6 -14.82 -10.62 -15.75
CA ASP A 6 -13.92 -9.54 -15.35
C ASP A 6 -13.22 -9.96 -14.06
N PHE A 7 -11.93 -10.28 -14.19
CA PHE A 7 -11.02 -10.58 -13.09
C PHE A 7 -10.76 -9.31 -12.27
N ALA A 8 -11.65 -9.04 -11.31
CA ALA A 8 -11.38 -8.14 -10.20
C ALA A 8 -11.02 -9.00 -8.98
N GLY A 9 -9.73 -9.05 -8.63
CA GLY A 9 -9.30 -9.61 -7.36
C GLY A 9 -9.97 -8.84 -6.23
N LEU A 10 -10.95 -9.45 -5.57
CA LEU A 10 -11.67 -8.88 -4.43
C LEU A 10 -12.08 -10.03 -3.51
N VAL A 11 -11.35 -10.13 -2.40
CA VAL A 11 -11.75 -10.92 -1.23
C VAL A 11 -13.06 -10.30 -0.71
N HIS A 12 -14.11 -11.11 -0.63
CA HIS A 12 -15.39 -10.72 -0.04
C HIS A 12 -15.49 -11.36 1.34
N MET A 13 -15.79 -10.57 2.37
CA MET A 13 -16.47 -11.08 3.56
C MET A 13 -17.78 -11.74 3.10
N GLY A 14 -18.12 -12.93 3.61
CA GLY A 14 -19.42 -13.53 3.34
C GLY A 14 -20.57 -12.59 3.77
N GLU A 15 -21.75 -12.73 3.16
CA GLU A 15 -22.90 -11.82 3.39
C GLU A 15 -23.24 -11.65 4.88
N ASP A 16 -22.98 -12.67 5.69
CA ASP A 16 -23.24 -12.71 7.14
C ASP A 16 -22.07 -12.17 8.01
N GLY A 17 -20.95 -11.74 7.40
CA GLY A 17 -19.79 -11.18 8.09
C GLY A 17 -19.05 -12.17 9.01
N ASN A 18 -19.32 -13.47 8.86
CA ASN A 18 -18.78 -14.57 9.65
C ASN A 18 -17.85 -15.51 8.85
N GLU A 19 -17.66 -15.24 7.55
CA GLU A 19 -16.87 -16.05 6.64
C GLU A 19 -15.79 -15.22 5.95
N ILE A 20 -14.59 -15.80 5.86
CA ILE A 20 -13.45 -15.26 5.11
C ILE A 20 -13.23 -16.16 3.90
N TRP A 21 -13.45 -15.62 2.70
CA TRP A 21 -13.28 -16.34 1.45
C TRP A 21 -11.86 -16.11 0.90
N VAL A 22 -11.03 -17.15 0.88
CA VAL A 22 -9.63 -17.06 0.43
C VAL A 22 -9.47 -17.77 -0.90
N GLU A 23 -8.80 -17.12 -1.85
CA GLU A 23 -8.53 -17.69 -3.17
C GLU A 23 -7.69 -18.98 -3.04
N ALA A 24 -8.16 -20.05 -3.70
CA ALA A 24 -7.56 -21.38 -3.59
C ALA A 24 -6.13 -21.44 -4.16
N GLY A 25 -5.83 -20.64 -5.18
CA GLY A 25 -4.54 -20.59 -5.88
C GLY A 25 -3.41 -19.91 -5.10
N LEU A 26 -3.73 -19.19 -4.01
CA LEU A 26 -2.73 -18.52 -3.19
C LEU A 26 -1.81 -19.52 -2.50
N SER A 27 -0.53 -19.15 -2.38
CA SER A 27 0.41 -19.91 -1.55
C SER A 27 0.01 -19.81 -0.07
N GLU A 28 0.43 -20.78 0.74
CA GLU A 28 0.13 -20.79 2.17
C GLU A 28 0.52 -19.48 2.91
N PRO A 29 1.68 -18.84 2.64
CA PRO A 29 1.99 -17.54 3.22
C PRO A 29 1.01 -16.43 2.82
N GLU A 30 0.59 -16.40 1.56
CA GLU A 30 -0.37 -15.42 1.05
C GLU A 30 -1.75 -15.63 1.69
N LYS A 31 -2.22 -16.88 1.79
CA LYS A 31 -3.47 -17.21 2.48
C LYS A 31 -3.47 -16.73 3.93
N ARG A 32 -2.37 -16.97 4.66
CA ARG A 32 -2.23 -16.49 6.05
C ARG A 32 -2.26 -14.97 6.13
N PHE A 33 -1.59 -14.30 5.21
CA PHE A 33 -1.60 -12.84 5.16
C PHE A 33 -3.02 -12.32 4.91
N THR A 34 -3.72 -12.85 3.90
CA THR A 34 -5.11 -12.51 3.60
C THR A 34 -6.04 -12.74 4.78
N ILE A 35 -5.94 -13.88 5.46
CA ILE A 35 -6.79 -14.15 6.64
C ILE A 35 -6.55 -13.10 7.73
N VAL A 36 -5.29 -12.76 8.03
CA VAL A 36 -4.98 -11.74 9.03
C VAL A 36 -5.44 -10.35 8.59
N HIS A 37 -5.37 -10.05 7.30
CA HIS A 37 -5.86 -8.81 6.70
C HIS A 37 -7.37 -8.61 6.95
N GLU A 38 -8.18 -9.61 6.63
CA GLU A 38 -9.62 -9.55 6.87
C GLU A 38 -9.96 -9.49 8.37
N LEU A 39 -9.20 -10.18 9.21
CA LEU A 39 -9.37 -10.08 10.67
C LEU A 39 -9.06 -8.68 11.19
N VAL A 40 -8.12 -7.95 10.58
CA VAL A 40 -7.85 -6.55 10.91
C VAL A 40 -9.02 -5.66 10.50
N HIS A 41 -9.59 -5.83 9.30
CA HIS A 41 -10.82 -5.13 8.90
C HIS A 41 -11.93 -5.36 9.92
N ALA A 42 -12.26 -6.62 10.23
CA ALA A 42 -13.30 -6.96 11.18
C ALA A 42 -13.05 -6.38 12.59
N ARG A 43 -11.79 -6.37 13.06
CA ARG A 43 -11.42 -5.76 14.34
C ARG A 43 -11.66 -4.25 14.32
N ARG A 44 -11.24 -3.56 13.26
CA ARG A 44 -11.36 -2.10 13.12
C ARG A 44 -12.82 -1.67 13.02
N GLN A 45 -13.63 -2.41 12.26
CA GLN A 45 -15.07 -2.20 12.17
C GLN A 45 -15.75 -2.34 13.54
N ARG A 46 -15.46 -3.42 14.28
CA ARG A 46 -16.01 -3.62 15.64
C ARG A 46 -15.57 -2.55 16.64
N ALA A 47 -14.43 -1.93 16.41
CA ALA A 47 -13.89 -0.85 17.24
C ALA A 47 -14.30 0.55 16.77
N GLU A 48 -15.09 0.66 15.69
CA GLU A 48 -15.48 1.91 15.04
C GLU A 48 -14.26 2.78 14.64
N GLU A 49 -13.16 2.13 14.24
CA GLU A 49 -11.90 2.77 13.87
C GLU A 49 -11.77 3.04 12.36
N GLU A 50 -12.75 2.63 11.56
CA GLU A 50 -12.75 2.75 10.09
C GLU A 50 -12.73 4.21 9.63
N LEU A 51 -11.92 4.48 8.60
CA LEU A 51 -11.79 5.80 8.00
C LEU A 51 -12.62 5.92 6.72
N ARG A 52 -13.12 7.13 6.46
CA ARG A 52 -13.82 7.46 5.19
C ARG A 52 -12.90 7.47 3.97
N ASP A 53 -11.60 7.69 4.18
CA ASP A 53 -10.61 7.65 3.11
C ASP A 53 -10.20 6.19 2.91
N GLU A 54 -10.85 5.50 1.96
CA GLU A 54 -10.65 4.08 1.67
C GLU A 54 -9.18 3.73 1.41
N ARG A 55 -8.43 4.60 0.72
CA ARG A 55 -7.00 4.35 0.43
C ARG A 55 -6.14 4.42 1.67
N LEU A 56 -6.48 5.34 2.58
CA LEU A 56 -5.79 5.46 3.85
C LEU A 56 -6.15 4.31 4.79
N GLU A 57 -7.42 3.93 4.81
CA GLU A 57 -7.92 2.78 5.56
C GLU A 57 -7.17 1.51 5.15
N GLU A 58 -7.12 1.24 3.85
CA GLU A 58 -6.42 0.09 3.29
C GLU A 58 -4.93 0.07 3.67
N ALA A 59 -4.24 1.20 3.54
CA ALA A 59 -2.83 1.30 3.91
C ALA A 59 -2.60 1.06 5.40
N ILE A 60 -3.54 1.45 6.26
CA ILE A 60 -3.48 1.18 7.70
C ILE A 60 -3.69 -0.31 7.97
N VAL A 61 -4.69 -0.90 7.33
CA VAL A 61 -5.02 -2.33 7.46
C VAL A 61 -3.84 -3.19 7.02
N GLU A 62 -3.25 -2.91 5.86
CA GLU A 62 -2.06 -3.61 5.36
C GLU A 62 -0.89 -3.52 6.36
N LEU A 63 -0.63 -2.33 6.92
CA LEU A 63 0.48 -2.15 7.86
C LEU A 63 0.22 -2.78 9.24
N GLU A 64 -1.02 -2.79 9.73
CA GLU A 64 -1.38 -3.55 10.93
C GLU A 64 -1.30 -5.06 10.67
N THR A 65 -1.71 -5.53 9.48
CA THR A 65 -1.57 -6.92 9.05
C THR A 65 -0.11 -7.34 9.08
N VAL A 66 0.77 -6.52 8.51
CA VAL A 66 2.22 -6.73 8.58
C VAL A 66 2.71 -6.79 10.04
N ALA A 67 2.15 -6.00 10.96
CA ALA A 67 2.53 -6.06 12.38
C ALA A 67 2.05 -7.35 13.11
N ARG A 68 0.98 -7.99 12.61
CA ARG A 68 0.35 -9.19 13.20
C ARG A 68 0.86 -10.49 12.60
N VAL A 69 1.21 -10.47 11.32
CA VAL A 69 1.71 -11.65 10.63
C VAL A 69 3.16 -11.92 11.06
N GLY A 70 3.43 -13.14 11.51
CA GLY A 70 4.77 -13.53 11.94
C GLY A 70 5.82 -13.40 10.82
N GLU A 71 7.02 -12.97 11.21
CA GLU A 71 8.16 -12.71 10.31
C GLU A 71 8.49 -13.88 9.35
N ARG A 72 8.31 -15.13 9.81
CA ARG A 72 8.51 -16.33 8.97
C ARG A 72 7.53 -16.41 7.81
N THR A 73 6.29 -15.99 8.01
CA THR A 73 5.27 -15.94 6.95
C THR A 73 5.63 -14.84 5.96
N LEU A 74 5.94 -13.63 6.44
CA LEU A 74 6.32 -12.49 5.60
C LEU A 74 7.52 -12.81 4.70
N ARG A 75 8.59 -13.40 5.26
CA ARG A 75 9.78 -13.78 4.49
C ARG A 75 9.51 -14.70 3.30
N ARG A 76 8.41 -15.46 3.33
CA ARG A 76 8.03 -16.41 2.27
C ARG A 76 7.07 -15.83 1.23
N MET A 77 6.62 -14.58 1.40
CA MET A 77 5.77 -13.90 0.44
C MET A 77 6.59 -13.26 -0.70
N PRO A 78 5.97 -13.02 -1.87
CA PRO A 78 6.50 -12.09 -2.86
C PRO A 78 6.72 -10.72 -2.19
N SER A 79 7.97 -10.24 -2.14
CA SER A 79 8.41 -9.05 -1.36
C SER A 79 8.74 -9.27 0.13
N GLY A 80 9.01 -10.51 0.54
CA GLY A 80 9.25 -10.84 1.95
C GLY A 80 10.34 -10.04 2.67
N VAL A 81 11.39 -9.59 1.98
CA VAL A 81 12.42 -8.71 2.56
C VAL A 81 11.84 -7.35 2.95
N ALA A 82 11.10 -6.71 2.03
CA ALA A 82 10.48 -5.41 2.30
C ALA A 82 9.42 -5.52 3.41
N LEU A 83 8.62 -6.58 3.39
CA LEU A 83 7.62 -6.85 4.42
C LEU A 83 8.25 -7.08 5.80
N THR A 84 9.39 -7.76 5.87
CA THR A 84 10.14 -7.97 7.11
C THR A 84 10.69 -6.66 7.67
N LEU A 85 11.25 -5.79 6.81
CA LEU A 85 11.71 -4.46 7.23
C LEU A 85 10.55 -3.59 7.73
N LEU A 86 9.40 -3.66 7.07
CA LEU A 86 8.19 -2.96 7.51
C LEU A 86 7.69 -3.52 8.84
N HIS A 87 7.64 -4.84 9.01
CA HIS A 87 7.30 -5.51 10.27
C HIS A 87 8.19 -5.02 11.41
N ASP A 88 9.51 -5.05 11.23
CA ASP A 88 10.46 -4.61 12.27
C ASP A 88 10.30 -3.13 12.58
N TYR A 89 10.05 -2.31 11.56
CA TYR A 89 9.72 -0.93 11.77
C TYR A 89 8.44 -0.77 12.59
N VAL A 90 7.30 -1.34 12.20
CA VAL A 90 6.03 -1.08 12.88
C VAL A 90 5.95 -1.71 14.27
N THR A 91 6.53 -2.90 14.47
CA THR A 91 6.59 -3.60 15.76
C THR A 91 7.74 -3.12 16.66
N GLY A 92 8.62 -2.26 16.13
CA GLY A 92 9.82 -1.82 16.83
C GLY A 92 10.81 -2.95 17.10
N GLY A 93 10.88 -3.95 16.22
CA GLY A 93 11.67 -5.18 16.40
C GLY A 93 11.03 -6.09 17.45
N CYS A 94 9.74 -6.41 17.29
CA CYS A 94 8.95 -7.26 18.18
C CYS A 94 8.78 -6.72 19.62
N ARG A 95 9.04 -5.43 19.86
CA ARG A 95 8.83 -4.81 21.19
C ARG A 95 7.37 -4.46 21.47
N PHE A 96 6.58 -4.30 20.42
CA PHE A 96 5.17 -3.93 20.51
C PHE A 96 4.30 -5.10 20.09
N ASP A 97 3.52 -5.62 21.02
CA ASP A 97 2.57 -6.70 20.78
C ASP A 97 1.25 -6.12 20.24
N PRO A 98 0.82 -6.47 19.01
CA PRO A 98 -0.41 -5.99 18.39
C PRO A 98 -1.69 -6.48 19.09
N ASP A 99 -1.61 -7.49 19.95
CA ASP A 99 -2.75 -8.02 20.71
C ASP A 99 -2.93 -7.34 22.07
N THR A 100 -1.98 -6.47 22.46
CA THR A 100 -2.12 -5.61 23.64
C THR A 100 -2.54 -4.20 23.27
N ARG A 101 -3.40 -3.58 24.09
CA ARG A 101 -3.84 -2.20 23.87
C ARG A 101 -2.67 -1.21 23.80
N MET A 102 -1.64 -1.41 24.62
CA MET A 102 -0.45 -0.54 24.63
C MET A 102 0.44 -0.77 23.42
N GLY A 103 0.69 -2.02 23.03
CA GLY A 103 1.49 -2.34 21.85
C GLY A 103 0.80 -1.89 20.56
N LEU A 104 -0.50 -2.13 20.42
CA LEU A 104 -1.28 -1.66 19.28
C LEU A 104 -1.22 -0.13 19.15
N ARG A 105 -1.38 0.61 20.25
CA ARG A 105 -1.22 2.09 20.23
C ARG A 105 0.19 2.52 19.77
N ALA A 106 1.23 1.79 20.18
CA ALA A 106 2.60 2.08 19.75
C ALA A 106 2.82 1.81 18.26
N ILE A 107 2.28 0.70 17.76
CA ILE A 107 2.27 0.34 16.32
C ILE A 107 1.58 1.43 15.51
N TYR A 108 0.38 1.85 15.90
CA TYR A 108 -0.37 2.91 15.21
C TYR A 108 0.41 4.23 15.10
N ARG A 109 1.12 4.64 16.16
CA ARG A 109 1.97 5.84 16.09
C ARG A 109 3.05 5.73 15.01
N ARG A 110 3.63 4.54 14.83
CA ARG A 110 4.63 4.28 13.79
C ARG A 110 4.00 4.24 12.40
N ILE A 111 2.85 3.60 12.25
CA ILE A 111 2.06 3.60 11.00
C ILE A 111 1.79 5.05 10.57
N TRP A 112 1.27 5.88 11.46
CA TRP A 112 1.01 7.30 11.16
C TRP A 112 2.27 8.08 10.78
N THR A 113 3.41 7.78 11.42
CA THR A 113 4.70 8.39 11.06
C THR A 113 5.12 8.01 9.64
N LEU A 114 4.99 6.74 9.28
CA LEU A 114 5.33 6.22 7.95
C LEU A 114 4.45 6.84 6.86
N LEU A 115 3.13 6.87 7.08
CA LEU A 115 2.16 7.43 6.15
C LEU A 115 2.31 8.95 6.02
N GLY A 116 2.58 9.66 7.11
CA GLY A 116 2.90 11.09 7.10
C GLY A 116 4.15 11.42 6.28
N ALA A 117 5.21 10.62 6.43
CA ALA A 117 6.43 10.77 5.63
C ALA A 117 6.18 10.52 4.13
N ASN A 118 5.35 9.54 3.79
CA ASN A 118 4.95 9.25 2.41
C ASN A 118 4.18 10.41 1.77
N ARG A 119 3.20 10.98 2.48
CA ARG A 119 2.45 12.15 2.01
C ARG A 119 3.37 13.36 1.79
N GLY A 120 4.31 13.60 2.71
CA GLY A 120 5.32 14.64 2.56
C GLY A 120 6.18 14.48 1.30
N ARG A 121 6.66 13.25 1.03
CA ARG A 121 7.41 12.94 -0.19
C ARG A 121 6.60 13.16 -1.47
N GLN A 122 5.34 12.73 -1.50
CA GLN A 122 4.46 12.95 -2.66
C GLN A 122 4.18 14.43 -2.90
N ALA A 123 3.95 15.21 -1.84
CA ALA A 123 3.76 16.65 -1.94
C ALA A 123 5.02 17.34 -2.48
N ALA A 124 6.21 16.99 -1.98
CA ALA A 124 7.49 17.52 -2.47
C ALA A 124 7.73 17.19 -3.94
N ALA A 125 7.46 15.95 -4.37
CA ALA A 125 7.59 15.53 -5.76
C ALA A 125 6.62 16.29 -6.69
N ARG A 126 5.39 16.55 -6.25
CA ARG A 126 4.41 17.35 -6.99
C ARG A 126 4.86 18.81 -7.16
N VAL A 127 5.40 19.42 -6.10
CA VAL A 127 5.95 20.78 -6.17
C VAL A 127 7.17 20.86 -7.10
N ALA A 128 8.06 19.87 -7.06
CA ALA A 128 9.21 19.80 -7.96
C ALA A 128 8.79 19.72 -9.44
N ARG A 129 7.77 18.92 -9.78
CA ARG A 129 7.22 18.86 -11.15
C ARG A 129 6.61 20.19 -11.59
N LEU A 130 5.84 20.85 -10.72
CA LEU A 130 5.23 22.16 -11.03
C LEU A 130 6.28 23.27 -11.21
N ARG A 131 7.41 23.20 -10.50
CA ARG A 131 8.55 24.10 -10.70
C ARG A 131 9.34 23.80 -11.98
N GLY A 132 9.47 22.53 -12.37
CA GLY A 132 10.11 22.13 -13.62
C GLY A 132 9.32 22.50 -14.89
N SER A 133 8.01 22.78 -14.78
CA SER A 133 7.16 23.19 -15.90
C SER A 133 7.17 24.70 -16.20
N ARG A 134 7.92 25.52 -15.45
CA ARG A 134 8.14 26.94 -15.77
C ARG A 134 9.59 27.14 -16.20
N VAL A 135 9.84 27.04 -17.51
CA VAL A 135 10.63 27.96 -18.36
C VAL A 135 10.82 27.27 -19.72
N THR A 136 9.94 27.58 -20.67
CA THR A 136 10.31 27.60 -22.09
C THR A 136 10.07 29.03 -22.55
N PRO A 137 11.11 29.83 -22.82
CA PRO A 137 10.92 31.16 -23.38
C PRO A 137 10.36 31.01 -24.80
N PRO A 138 9.33 31.78 -25.19
CA PRO A 138 8.85 31.76 -26.56
C PRO A 138 9.80 32.57 -27.44
N GLY A 139 10.36 31.91 -28.45
CA GLY A 139 10.66 32.56 -29.72
C GLY A 139 12.12 32.92 -29.98
N SER A 140 12.74 32.17 -30.89
CA SER A 140 13.44 32.77 -32.02
C SER A 140 13.43 31.81 -33.21
N ARG A 141 12.36 31.86 -34.02
CA ARG A 141 12.45 31.48 -35.43
C ARG A 141 13.35 32.49 -36.12
N ARG A 142 14.43 32.05 -36.77
CA ARG A 142 14.85 32.65 -38.05
C ARG A 142 15.74 31.73 -38.89
N ARG A 143 15.15 31.37 -40.03
CA ARG A 143 15.73 31.29 -41.39
C ARG A 143 16.74 30.18 -41.69
N GLY A 144 16.28 29.30 -42.59
CA GLY A 144 17.11 28.32 -43.26
C GLY A 144 18.05 28.94 -44.31
N ALA A 145 18.99 28.11 -44.72
CA ALA A 145 19.58 28.12 -46.05
C ALA A 145 19.94 26.66 -46.36
N GLY A 146 19.22 26.07 -47.32
CA GLY A 146 19.50 24.74 -47.81
C GLY A 146 20.86 24.69 -48.52
N ARG A 147 21.60 23.61 -48.29
CA ARG A 147 22.67 23.16 -49.16
C ARG A 147 22.32 21.76 -49.63
N GLY A 148 22.25 21.59 -50.95
CA GLY A 148 22.03 20.28 -51.57
C GLY A 148 21.68 20.38 -53.05
N ARG A 149 22.71 20.55 -53.89
CA ARG A 149 22.70 19.99 -55.26
C ARG A 149 24.09 19.44 -55.54
N GLY A 150 24.13 18.17 -55.91
CA GLY A 150 25.27 17.50 -56.48
C GLY A 150 25.36 17.71 -58.00
N THR A 151 26.45 17.15 -58.52
CA THR A 151 26.99 17.14 -59.89
C THR A 151 27.55 18.46 -60.38
#